data_AF-A0A940ZSG8-F1
#
_entry.id   AF-A0A940ZSG8-F1
#
_cell.length_a   1.000
_cell.length_b   1.000
_cell.length_c   1.000
_cell.angle_alpha   90.00
_cell.angle_beta   90.00
_cell.angle_gamma   90.00
#
_symmetry.space_group_name_H-M   'P 1'
#
loop_
_entity.id
_entity.type
_entity.pdbx_description
1 polymer ?
#
loop_
_entity_poly.entity_id
_entity_poly.type
_entity_poly.pdbx_seq_one_letter_code
_entity_poly.pdbx_strand_id
1 'polypeptide(L)'
;MAGVITHMVIAREIIKLLPEGTICNPGLFYLGNLAPDAIHAREGYIREYKKHTHFRDNIPDQDFEVEEHQTAYRKRVVDFITENKFREDDMIDLYRGYVTHILSDERFILTIRKEFCEVMNERGIAQNDPRFFRYIVTDMNRNDLLLVERYEEMDEIRQQLEKVIVQPVDEYLSYQEMKISMDWLLRRHFHEENELVLPRYISYERMTSYIKEAASYVVKLLSQKDSKVQMW
;
A
#
# COMPACT_ATOMS: atom_id res chain seq x y z
N MET A 1 0.58 -0.63 8.26
CA MET A 1 0.44 -0.41 6.82
C MET A 1 1.38 0.70 6.47
N ALA A 2 1.96 0.68 5.28
CA ALA A 2 2.94 1.68 4.90
C ALA A 2 2.26 3.04 4.64
N GLY A 3 3.05 4.11 4.51
CA GLY A 3 2.54 5.42 4.15
C GLY A 3 2.02 5.42 2.71
N VAL A 4 1.11 6.34 2.38
CA VAL A 4 0.50 6.38 1.05
C VAL A 4 1.52 6.71 -0.04
N ILE A 5 2.47 7.62 0.23
CA ILE A 5 3.55 7.91 -0.71
C ILE A 5 4.55 6.75 -0.76
N THR A 6 4.83 6.13 0.39
CA THR A 6 5.65 4.91 0.43
C THR A 6 5.10 3.83 -0.51
N HIS A 7 3.78 3.62 -0.54
CA HIS A 7 3.12 2.72 -1.48
C HIS A 7 3.34 3.12 -2.95
N MET A 8 3.16 4.41 -3.29
CA MET A 8 3.42 4.91 -4.64
C MET A 8 4.88 4.68 -5.09
N VAL A 9 5.83 4.89 -4.18
CA VAL A 9 7.26 4.66 -4.48
C VAL A 9 7.55 3.17 -4.65
N ILE A 10 6.94 2.29 -3.85
CA ILE A 10 7.04 0.83 -4.06
C ILE A 10 6.51 0.45 -5.45
N ALA A 11 5.35 0.98 -5.85
CA ALA A 11 4.80 0.75 -7.18
C ALA A 11 5.75 1.23 -8.29
N ARG A 12 6.38 2.39 -8.13
CA ARG A 12 7.39 2.87 -9.09
C ARG A 12 8.61 1.95 -9.18
N GLU A 13 9.14 1.50 -8.04
CA GLU A 13 10.26 0.56 -8.01
C GLU A 13 9.90 -0.80 -8.64
N ILE A 14 8.65 -1.26 -8.51
CA ILE A 14 8.16 -2.46 -9.19
C ILE A 14 8.19 -2.28 -10.71
N ILE A 15 7.70 -1.16 -11.24
CA ILE A 15 7.74 -0.86 -12.68
C ILE A 15 9.16 -0.96 -13.23
N LYS A 16 10.17 -0.46 -12.49
CA LYS A 16 11.59 -0.56 -12.89
C LYS A 16 12.13 -1.98 -12.94
N LEU A 17 11.63 -2.85 -12.07
CA LEU A 17 12.11 -4.23 -11.95
C LEU A 17 11.44 -5.17 -12.97
N LEU A 18 10.27 -4.79 -13.48
CA LEU A 18 9.53 -5.58 -14.47
C LEU A 18 10.07 -5.35 -15.89
N PRO A 19 9.93 -6.35 -16.79
CA PRO A 19 10.17 -6.14 -18.20
C PRO A 19 9.33 -4.98 -18.75
N GLU A 20 9.90 -4.23 -19.69
CA GLU A 20 9.19 -3.16 -20.39
C GLU A 20 7.89 -3.66 -21.00
N GLY A 21 6.82 -2.88 -20.85
CA GLY A 21 5.48 -3.24 -21.33
C GLY A 21 4.71 -4.21 -20.43
N THR A 22 5.25 -4.63 -19.27
CA THR A 22 4.48 -5.43 -18.31
C THR A 22 3.33 -4.61 -17.72
N ILE A 23 3.61 -3.37 -17.29
CA ILE A 23 2.62 -2.37 -16.88
C ILE A 23 2.41 -1.44 -18.07
N CYS A 24 1.21 -1.45 -18.65
CA CYS A 24 0.86 -0.68 -19.85
C CYS A 24 0.28 0.69 -19.48
N ASN A 25 -0.35 0.80 -18.31
CA ASN A 25 -0.96 2.02 -17.80
C ASN A 25 -0.50 2.30 -16.36
N PRO A 26 0.64 3.02 -16.18
CA PRO A 26 1.16 3.38 -14.87
C PRO A 26 0.16 4.18 -14.01
N GLY A 27 -0.66 5.05 -14.63
CA GLY A 27 -1.70 5.79 -13.92
C GLY A 27 -2.73 4.89 -13.25
N LEU A 28 -3.24 3.89 -13.97
CA LEU A 28 -4.13 2.88 -13.37
C LEU A 28 -3.41 2.04 -12.32
N PHE A 29 -2.15 1.69 -12.54
CA PHE A 29 -1.35 0.96 -11.56
C PHE A 29 -1.20 1.72 -10.24
N TYR A 30 -0.87 3.01 -10.28
CA TYR A 30 -0.80 3.85 -9.08
C TYR A 30 -2.16 4.07 -8.42
N LEU A 31 -3.22 4.30 -9.21
CA LEU A 31 -4.59 4.41 -8.71
C LEU A 31 -5.02 3.13 -7.98
N GLY A 32 -4.70 1.97 -8.55
CA GLY A 32 -4.95 0.66 -7.96
C GLY A 32 -4.20 0.47 -6.66
N ASN A 33 -2.97 0.98 -6.60
CA ASN A 33 -2.14 0.94 -5.42
C ASN A 33 -2.65 1.87 -4.30
N LEU A 34 -3.32 2.98 -4.63
CA LEU A 34 -4.03 3.82 -3.66
C LEU A 34 -5.32 3.16 -3.15
N ALA A 35 -5.95 2.32 -3.98
CA ALA A 35 -7.33 1.90 -3.83
C ALA A 35 -7.67 1.32 -2.44
N PRO A 36 -6.94 0.33 -1.88
CA PRO A 36 -7.38 -0.34 -0.64
C PRO A 36 -7.60 0.62 0.53
N ASP A 37 -6.81 1.70 0.59
CA ASP A 37 -6.90 2.73 1.62
C ASP A 37 -7.93 3.83 1.32
N ALA A 38 -8.43 3.92 0.08
CA ALA A 38 -9.47 4.87 -0.28
C ALA A 38 -10.80 4.65 0.48
N ILE A 39 -10.94 3.48 1.09
CA ILE A 39 -12.04 3.15 2.01
C ILE A 39 -12.18 4.13 3.19
N HIS A 40 -11.11 4.84 3.54
CA HIS A 40 -11.15 5.88 4.57
C HIS A 40 -12.07 7.06 4.22
N ALA A 41 -12.38 7.26 2.93
CA ALA A 41 -13.33 8.26 2.47
C ALA A 41 -14.80 7.86 2.64
N ARG A 42 -15.09 6.59 3.03
CA ARG A 42 -16.46 6.12 3.24
C ARG A 42 -17.13 6.88 4.38
N GLU A 43 -18.33 7.40 4.12
CA GLU A 43 -19.17 7.97 5.17
C GLU A 43 -19.47 6.92 6.25
N GLY A 44 -19.31 7.29 7.52
CA GLY A 44 -19.48 6.35 8.63
C GLY A 44 -18.39 5.28 8.70
N TYR A 45 -17.18 5.56 8.19
CA TYR A 45 -16.03 4.65 8.23
C TYR A 45 -15.88 3.94 9.58
N ILE A 46 -15.76 2.60 9.51
CA ILE A 46 -15.36 1.75 10.62
C ILE A 46 -14.15 0.89 10.22
N ARG A 47 -13.39 0.45 11.22
CA ARG A 47 -12.15 -0.35 11.02
C ARG A 47 -12.38 -1.62 10.19
N GLU A 48 -13.54 -2.26 10.33
CA GLU A 48 -13.89 -3.48 9.61
C GLU A 48 -13.95 -3.26 8.09
N TYR A 49 -14.38 -2.09 7.61
CA TYR A 49 -14.35 -1.79 6.17
C TYR A 49 -12.93 -1.82 5.61
N LYS A 50 -11.97 -1.28 6.37
CA LYS A 50 -10.56 -1.37 5.99
C LYS A 50 -10.02 -2.78 6.06
N LYS A 51 -10.48 -3.60 7.03
CA LYS A 51 -10.10 -5.02 7.04
C LYS A 51 -10.62 -5.72 5.79
N HIS A 52 -11.85 -5.43 5.36
CA HIS A 52 -12.44 -6.00 4.17
C HIS A 52 -11.63 -5.66 2.90
N THR A 53 -11.33 -4.37 2.66
CA THR A 53 -10.51 -3.97 1.50
C THR A 53 -9.08 -4.51 1.55
N HIS A 54 -8.60 -4.91 2.72
CA HIS A 54 -7.28 -5.53 2.88
C HIS A 54 -7.34 -7.06 3.00
N PHE A 55 -8.48 -7.70 2.71
CA PHE A 55 -8.70 -9.15 2.81
C PHE A 55 -8.51 -9.75 4.21
N ARG A 56 -8.69 -8.93 5.24
CA ARG A 56 -8.48 -9.23 6.66
C ARG A 56 -9.77 -9.37 7.46
N ASP A 57 -10.89 -9.67 6.80
CA ASP A 57 -12.16 -9.94 7.48
C ASP A 57 -11.99 -10.97 8.59
N ASN A 58 -12.48 -10.63 9.79
CA ASN A 58 -12.40 -11.46 11.00
C ASN A 58 -10.97 -11.78 11.47
N ILE A 59 -9.94 -11.04 11.04
CA ILE A 59 -8.56 -11.17 11.53
C ILE A 59 -8.24 -10.01 12.48
N PRO A 60 -7.97 -10.26 13.77
CA PRO A 60 -7.52 -9.24 14.70
C PRO A 60 -6.16 -8.64 14.29
N ASP A 61 -5.93 -7.36 14.62
CA ASP A 61 -4.68 -6.69 14.25
C ASP A 61 -3.44 -7.27 14.94
N GLN A 62 -3.58 -7.71 16.18
CA GLN A 62 -2.51 -8.29 16.99
C GLN A 62 -2.20 -9.76 16.62
N ASP A 63 -3.14 -10.46 15.98
CA ASP A 63 -3.07 -11.90 15.70
C ASP A 63 -2.76 -12.19 14.22
N PHE A 64 -2.37 -11.18 13.43
CA PHE A 64 -2.11 -11.37 11.99
C PHE A 64 -1.05 -12.45 11.71
N GLU A 65 -0.08 -12.64 12.61
CA GLU A 65 0.98 -13.63 12.46
C GLU A 65 0.54 -15.07 12.74
N VAL A 66 -0.65 -15.28 13.34
CA VAL A 66 -1.21 -16.61 13.63
C VAL A 66 -1.43 -17.39 12.31
N GLU A 67 -1.01 -18.66 12.28
CA GLU A 67 -0.96 -19.47 11.05
C GLU A 67 -2.31 -19.62 10.36
N GLU A 68 -3.37 -19.85 11.12
CA GLU A 68 -4.74 -19.96 10.61
C GLU A 68 -5.20 -18.65 9.96
N HIS A 69 -4.84 -17.51 10.54
CA HIS A 69 -5.15 -16.19 10.01
C HIS A 69 -4.35 -15.87 8.75
N GLN A 70 -3.05 -16.19 8.71
CA GLN A 70 -2.24 -16.06 7.49
C GLN A 70 -2.78 -16.94 6.36
N THR A 71 -3.21 -18.17 6.67
CA THR A 71 -3.78 -19.09 5.68
C THR A 71 -5.07 -18.53 5.08
N ALA A 72 -5.98 -18.02 5.93
CA ALA A 72 -7.21 -17.40 5.48
C ALA A 72 -6.96 -16.14 4.63
N TYR A 73 -6.06 -15.27 5.08
CA TYR A 73 -5.65 -14.07 4.34
C TYR A 73 -5.07 -14.42 2.96
N ARG A 74 -4.08 -15.32 2.90
CA ARG A 74 -3.45 -15.74 1.64
C ARG A 74 -4.44 -16.36 0.68
N LYS A 75 -5.40 -17.16 1.18
CA LYS A 75 -6.45 -17.71 0.34
C LYS A 75 -7.25 -16.59 -0.35
N ARG A 76 -7.67 -15.56 0.40
CA ARG A 76 -8.44 -14.43 -0.16
C ARG A 76 -7.62 -13.63 -1.19
N VAL A 77 -6.33 -13.42 -0.93
CA VAL A 77 -5.42 -12.78 -1.91
C VAL A 77 -5.36 -13.61 -3.20
N VAL A 78 -5.20 -14.93 -3.09
CA VAL A 78 -5.15 -15.85 -4.25
C VAL A 78 -6.48 -15.87 -5.01
N ASP A 79 -7.61 -15.87 -4.30
CA ASP A 79 -8.94 -15.83 -4.90
C ASP A 79 -9.08 -14.53 -5.72
N PHE A 80 -8.78 -13.37 -5.12
CA PHE A 80 -8.83 -12.07 -5.79
C PHE A 80 -7.94 -11.99 -7.04
N ILE A 81 -6.70 -12.50 -6.96
CA ILE A 81 -5.81 -12.57 -8.13
C ILE A 81 -6.39 -13.48 -9.20
N THR A 82 -6.92 -14.64 -8.83
CA THR A 82 -7.45 -15.62 -9.79
C THR A 82 -8.64 -15.05 -10.56
N GLU A 83 -9.50 -14.29 -9.88
CA GLU A 83 -10.67 -13.63 -10.47
C GLU A 83 -10.29 -12.47 -11.39
N ASN A 84 -9.15 -11.80 -11.16
CA ASN A 84 -8.80 -10.54 -11.82
C ASN A 84 -7.53 -10.58 -12.71
N LYS A 85 -6.84 -11.72 -12.84
CA LYS A 85 -5.59 -11.79 -13.63
C LYS A 85 -5.77 -11.83 -15.15
N PHE A 86 -7.00 -12.01 -15.64
CA PHE A 86 -7.33 -12.08 -17.08
C PHE A 86 -8.45 -11.11 -17.45
N ARG A 87 -8.37 -9.86 -16.98
CA ARG A 87 -9.38 -8.85 -17.29
C ARG A 87 -9.31 -8.42 -18.76
N GLU A 88 -10.46 -8.29 -19.39
CA GLU A 88 -10.63 -7.87 -20.80
C GLU A 88 -11.05 -6.39 -20.94
N ASP A 89 -11.29 -5.69 -19.83
CA ASP A 89 -11.79 -4.31 -19.78
C ASP A 89 -10.67 -3.25 -19.66
N ASP A 90 -9.44 -3.62 -20.02
CA ASP A 90 -8.23 -2.80 -19.89
C ASP A 90 -7.90 -2.32 -18.45
N MET A 91 -8.59 -2.83 -17.42
CA MET A 91 -8.35 -2.45 -16.02
C MET A 91 -7.29 -3.30 -15.32
N ILE A 92 -6.61 -4.21 -16.02
CA ILE A 92 -5.66 -5.16 -15.41
C ILE A 92 -4.60 -4.47 -14.53
N ASP A 93 -4.10 -3.31 -14.94
CA ASP A 93 -3.09 -2.58 -14.18
C ASP A 93 -3.65 -1.96 -12.89
N LEU A 94 -4.93 -1.59 -12.85
CA LEU A 94 -5.61 -1.19 -11.60
C LEU A 94 -5.55 -2.34 -10.57
N TYR A 95 -5.89 -3.55 -11.00
CA TYR A 95 -5.91 -4.71 -10.09
C TYR A 95 -4.51 -5.18 -9.69
N ARG A 96 -3.54 -5.08 -10.61
CA ARG A 96 -2.12 -5.29 -10.28
C ARG A 96 -1.63 -4.30 -9.23
N GLY A 97 -2.05 -3.04 -9.34
CA GLY A 97 -1.78 -2.00 -8.35
C GLY A 97 -2.38 -2.35 -6.98
N TYR A 98 -3.62 -2.80 -6.97
CA TYR A 98 -4.33 -3.24 -5.76
C TYR A 98 -3.59 -4.39 -5.07
N VAL A 99 -3.24 -5.44 -5.79
CA VAL A 99 -2.51 -6.59 -5.24
C VAL A 99 -1.14 -6.17 -4.73
N THR A 100 -0.47 -5.25 -5.42
CA THR A 100 0.82 -4.69 -5.00
C THR A 100 0.71 -4.00 -3.64
N HIS A 101 -0.35 -3.21 -3.40
CA HIS A 101 -0.59 -2.56 -2.11
C HIS A 101 -0.71 -3.60 -1.00
N ILE A 102 -1.56 -4.60 -1.22
CA ILE A 102 -1.88 -5.67 -0.27
C ILE A 102 -0.63 -6.45 0.14
N LEU A 103 0.19 -6.87 -0.83
CA LEU A 103 1.42 -7.61 -0.56
C LEU A 103 2.50 -6.74 0.09
N SER A 104 2.55 -5.45 -0.27
CA SER A 104 3.46 -4.50 0.39
C SER A 104 3.09 -4.30 1.86
N ASP A 105 1.81 -4.21 2.17
CA ASP A 105 1.30 -4.10 3.53
C ASP A 105 1.54 -5.35 4.37
N GLU A 106 1.34 -6.55 3.82
CA GLU A 106 1.75 -7.80 4.46
C GLU A 106 3.23 -7.74 4.80
N ARG A 107 4.07 -7.35 3.84
CA ARG A 107 5.51 -7.21 4.06
C ARG A 107 5.83 -6.18 5.14
N PHE A 108 5.12 -5.05 5.17
CA PHE A 108 5.30 -4.01 6.20
C PHE A 108 5.00 -4.56 7.60
N ILE A 109 3.89 -5.30 7.75
CA ILE A 109 3.48 -5.89 9.02
C ILE A 109 4.56 -6.87 9.52
N LEU A 110 5.06 -7.73 8.64
CA LEU A 110 6.04 -8.76 8.97
C LEU A 110 7.48 -8.24 9.11
N THR A 111 7.74 -6.95 8.84
CA THR A 111 9.08 -6.34 8.93
C THR A 111 9.05 -5.06 9.76
N ILE A 112 8.79 -3.91 9.14
CA ILE A 112 8.85 -2.58 9.77
C ILE A 112 7.97 -2.49 11.02
N ARG A 113 6.73 -3.00 10.97
CA ARG A 113 5.85 -2.97 12.14
C ARG A 113 6.40 -3.83 13.27
N LYS A 114 6.99 -4.98 12.96
CA LYS A 114 7.59 -5.88 13.96
C LYS A 114 8.80 -5.24 14.63
N GLU A 115 9.70 -4.65 13.85
CA GLU A 115 10.84 -3.87 14.36
C GLU A 115 10.35 -2.71 15.26
N PHE A 116 9.31 -1.99 14.82
CA PHE A 116 8.70 -0.92 15.61
C PHE A 116 8.07 -1.44 16.92
N CYS A 117 7.41 -2.60 16.90
CA CYS A 117 6.89 -3.25 18.10
C CYS A 117 7.99 -3.54 19.12
N GLU A 118 9.14 -4.04 18.68
CA GLU A 118 10.28 -4.30 19.55
C GLU A 118 10.77 -3.01 20.23
N VAL A 119 10.96 -1.93 19.46
CA VAL A 119 11.35 -0.61 19.99
C VAL A 119 10.32 -0.03 20.96
N MET A 120 9.02 -0.24 20.73
CA MET A 120 7.96 0.24 21.63
C MET A 120 7.88 -0.58 22.92
N ASN A 121 8.09 -1.90 22.84
CA ASN A 121 8.10 -2.79 23.99
C ASN A 121 9.22 -2.44 24.97
N GLU A 122 10.43 -2.14 24.49
CA GLU A 122 11.55 -1.65 25.31
C GLU A 122 11.24 -0.35 26.05
N ARG A 123 10.27 0.43 25.54
CA ARG A 123 9.81 1.69 26.12
C ARG A 123 8.56 1.53 27.00
N GLY A 124 8.10 0.29 27.22
CA GLY A 124 6.89 -0.01 27.98
C GLY A 124 5.60 0.45 27.29
N ILE A 125 5.57 0.50 25.96
CA ILE A 125 4.41 0.91 25.17
C ILE A 125 3.86 -0.31 24.43
N ALA A 126 2.71 -0.81 24.89
CA ALA A 126 2.01 -1.93 24.26
C ALA A 126 1.24 -1.50 23.00
N GLN A 127 0.89 -2.44 22.12
CA GLN A 127 0.16 -2.15 20.87
C GLN A 127 -1.24 -1.58 21.07
N ASN A 128 -1.89 -1.86 22.21
CA ASN A 128 -3.18 -1.30 22.58
C ASN A 128 -3.08 0.11 23.21
N ASP A 129 -1.87 0.60 23.43
CA ASP A 129 -1.64 1.96 23.91
C ASP A 129 -1.90 2.96 22.76
N PRO A 130 -2.73 4.00 22.95
CA PRO A 130 -2.97 5.01 21.93
C PRO A 130 -1.71 5.73 21.43
N ARG A 131 -0.62 5.74 22.20
CA ARG A 131 0.68 6.28 21.78
C ARG A 131 1.32 5.44 20.68
N PHE A 132 1.12 4.13 20.68
CA PHE A 132 1.69 3.22 19.68
C PHE A 132 1.30 3.63 18.27
N PHE A 133 -0.01 3.73 18.01
CA PHE A 133 -0.55 4.12 16.70
C PHE A 133 -0.15 5.55 16.32
N ARG A 134 -0.15 6.47 17.29
CA ARG A 134 0.25 7.86 17.05
C ARG A 134 1.70 7.94 16.55
N TYR A 135 2.61 7.21 17.18
CA TYR A 135 4.03 7.26 16.84
C TYR A 135 4.34 6.65 15.48
N ILE A 136 3.80 5.46 15.18
CA ILE A 136 4.04 4.82 13.88
C ILE A 136 3.45 5.65 12.73
N VAL A 137 2.22 6.16 12.89
CA VAL A 137 1.58 7.00 11.85
C VAL A 137 2.32 8.32 11.68
N THR A 138 2.82 8.92 12.77
CA THR A 138 3.64 10.14 12.69
C THR A 138 4.90 9.91 11.86
N ASP A 139 5.61 8.81 12.11
CA ASP A 139 6.82 8.49 11.35
C ASP A 139 6.53 8.11 9.90
N MET A 140 5.44 7.40 9.64
CA MET A 140 5.01 7.11 8.26
C MET A 140 4.75 8.41 7.49
N ASN A 141 3.98 9.34 8.06
CA ASN A 141 3.68 10.62 7.42
C ASN A 141 4.97 11.44 7.18
N ARG A 142 5.90 11.44 8.13
CA ARG A 142 7.19 12.12 7.97
C ARG A 142 8.04 11.49 6.86
N ASN A 143 8.08 10.17 6.78
CA ASN A 143 8.74 9.46 5.70
C ASN A 143 8.10 9.76 4.35
N ASP A 144 6.78 9.78 4.26
CA ASP A 144 6.05 10.12 3.03
C ASP A 144 6.43 11.53 2.54
N LEU A 145 6.48 12.53 3.42
CA LEU A 145 6.89 13.89 3.07
C LEU A 145 8.35 13.96 2.62
N LEU A 146 9.25 13.22 3.27
CA LEU A 146 10.64 13.13 2.85
C LEU A 146 10.79 12.43 1.49
N LEU A 147 9.97 11.43 1.19
CA LEU A 147 9.94 10.76 -0.11
C LEU A 147 9.46 11.72 -1.20
N VAL A 148 8.42 12.53 -0.93
CA VAL A 148 7.98 13.55 -1.88
C VAL A 148 9.11 14.50 -2.26
N GLU A 149 9.87 14.95 -1.26
CA GLU A 149 10.98 15.90 -1.48
C GLU A 149 12.20 15.25 -2.18
N ARG A 150 12.52 14.00 -1.84
CA ARG A 150 13.85 13.42 -2.14
C ARG A 150 13.83 12.31 -3.19
N TYR A 151 12.67 11.76 -3.53
CA TYR A 151 12.60 10.67 -4.50
C TYR A 151 12.63 11.23 -5.93
N GLU A 152 13.65 10.83 -6.70
CA GLU A 152 13.99 11.41 -8.00
C GLU A 152 12.84 11.40 -9.02
N GLU A 153 11.99 10.35 -9.01
CA GLU A 153 10.91 10.19 -9.99
C GLU A 153 9.53 10.52 -9.41
N MET A 154 9.48 11.28 -8.31
CA MET A 154 8.22 11.66 -7.70
C MET A 154 7.32 12.46 -8.64
N ASP A 155 7.91 13.32 -9.48
CA ASP A 155 7.19 14.10 -10.48
C ASP A 155 6.51 13.21 -11.54
N GLU A 156 7.10 12.06 -11.88
CA GLU A 156 6.49 11.11 -12.82
C GLU A 156 5.23 10.49 -12.21
N ILE A 157 5.35 9.98 -10.97
CA ILE A 157 4.22 9.45 -10.21
C ILE A 157 3.07 10.48 -10.15
N ARG A 158 3.40 11.72 -9.76
CA ARG A 158 2.43 12.82 -9.69
C ARG A 158 1.73 13.04 -11.04
N GLN A 159 2.48 13.13 -12.13
CA GLN A 159 1.91 13.38 -13.45
C GLN A 159 0.97 12.26 -13.93
N GLN A 160 1.28 11.00 -13.61
CA GLN A 160 0.40 9.88 -13.93
C GLN A 160 -0.90 9.95 -13.11
N LEU A 161 -0.81 10.27 -11.82
CA LEU A 161 -1.96 10.43 -10.93
C LEU A 161 -2.86 11.61 -11.32
N GLU A 162 -2.29 12.72 -11.81
CA GLU A 162 -3.06 13.87 -12.29
C GLU A 162 -3.82 13.58 -13.60
N LYS A 163 -3.30 12.67 -14.43
CA LYS A 163 -3.87 12.35 -15.76
C LYS A 163 -4.83 11.16 -15.73
N VAL A 164 -4.71 10.25 -14.76
CA VAL A 164 -5.51 9.03 -14.73
C VAL A 164 -7.00 9.36 -14.48
N ILE A 165 -7.87 8.72 -15.24
CA ILE A 165 -9.31 8.76 -14.98
C ILE A 165 -9.60 7.81 -13.82
N VAL A 166 -10.17 8.34 -12.75
CA VAL A 166 -10.54 7.56 -11.58
C VAL A 166 -11.55 6.47 -11.95
N GLN A 167 -11.30 5.26 -11.48
CA GLN A 167 -12.15 4.08 -11.66
C GLN A 167 -12.50 3.48 -10.28
N PRO A 168 -13.70 2.91 -10.13
CA PRO A 168 -14.03 2.10 -8.96
C PRO A 168 -13.24 0.79 -8.96
N VAL A 169 -13.25 0.08 -7.82
CA VAL A 169 -12.84 -1.32 -7.75
C VAL A 169 -14.09 -2.11 -7.37
N ASP A 170 -14.58 -2.92 -8.31
CA ASP A 170 -15.84 -3.65 -8.17
C ASP A 170 -15.94 -4.37 -6.82
N GLU A 171 -17.10 -4.25 -6.16
CA GLU A 171 -17.41 -4.84 -4.84
C GLU A 171 -16.63 -4.27 -3.64
N TYR A 172 -15.50 -3.59 -3.84
CA TYR A 172 -14.67 -3.05 -2.75
C TYR A 172 -14.85 -1.54 -2.56
N LEU A 173 -14.75 -0.77 -3.64
CA LEU A 173 -14.60 0.69 -3.60
C LEU A 173 -15.39 1.38 -4.71
N SER A 174 -16.20 2.35 -4.32
CA SER A 174 -16.93 3.22 -5.21
C SER A 174 -16.03 4.27 -5.87
N TYR A 175 -16.49 4.81 -7.00
CA TYR A 175 -15.85 5.94 -7.66
C TYR A 175 -15.64 7.14 -6.71
N GLN A 176 -16.62 7.42 -5.84
CA GLN A 176 -16.56 8.57 -4.94
C GLN A 176 -15.44 8.41 -3.89
N GLU A 177 -15.29 7.22 -3.31
CA GLU A 177 -14.22 6.93 -2.35
C GLU A 177 -12.84 7.08 -2.98
N MET A 178 -12.70 6.53 -4.19
CA MET A 178 -11.47 6.65 -4.98
C MET A 178 -11.15 8.11 -5.33
N LYS A 179 -12.16 8.88 -5.76
CA LYS A 179 -11.98 10.28 -6.15
C LYS A 179 -11.59 11.17 -4.98
N ILE A 180 -12.28 11.05 -3.84
CA ILE A 180 -11.97 11.81 -2.62
C ILE A 180 -10.54 11.52 -2.17
N SER A 181 -10.14 10.25 -2.21
CA SER A 181 -8.81 9.82 -1.77
C SER A 181 -7.71 10.30 -2.70
N MET A 182 -7.94 10.27 -4.02
CA MET A 182 -7.02 10.83 -5.01
C MET A 182 -6.85 12.34 -4.81
N ASP A 183 -7.95 13.08 -4.66
CA ASP A 183 -7.92 14.53 -4.46
C ASP A 183 -7.21 14.91 -3.15
N TRP A 184 -7.45 14.14 -2.08
CA TRP A 184 -6.76 14.31 -0.82
C TRP A 184 -5.26 14.04 -0.96
N LEU A 185 -4.86 12.94 -1.62
CA LEU A 185 -3.45 12.61 -1.85
C LEU A 185 -2.74 13.73 -2.59
N LEU A 186 -3.31 14.17 -3.72
CA LEU A 186 -2.71 15.19 -4.58
C LEU A 186 -2.55 16.52 -3.83
N ARG A 187 -3.62 16.96 -3.17
CA ARG A 187 -3.59 18.20 -2.39
C ARG A 187 -2.59 18.12 -1.24
N ARG A 188 -2.67 17.07 -0.41
CA ARG A 188 -1.91 16.94 0.84
C ARG A 188 -0.40 16.84 0.61
N HIS A 189 0.02 16.19 -0.47
CA HIS A 189 1.42 15.86 -0.69
C HIS A 189 2.08 16.71 -1.78
N PHE A 190 1.36 17.19 -2.79
CA PHE A 190 1.96 17.91 -3.92
C PHE A 190 1.58 19.40 -4.02
N HIS A 191 0.51 19.84 -3.35
CA HIS A 191 0.03 21.23 -3.46
C HIS A 191 0.13 22.03 -2.17
N GLU A 192 0.02 21.39 -1.01
CA GLU A 192 0.18 22.03 0.29
C GLU A 192 1.66 22.12 0.69
N GLU A 193 2.05 23.25 1.28
CA GLU A 193 3.35 23.37 1.93
C GLU A 193 3.42 22.48 3.16
N ASN A 194 4.55 21.80 3.32
CA ASN A 194 4.76 20.81 4.36
C ASN A 194 6.08 21.01 5.08
N GLU A 195 6.05 20.96 6.39
CA GLU A 195 7.27 20.93 7.19
C GLU A 195 7.94 19.56 7.09
N LEU A 196 9.20 19.55 6.67
CA LEU A 196 10.01 18.35 6.59
C LEU A 196 10.64 18.04 7.95
N VAL A 197 9.99 17.16 8.71
CA VAL A 197 10.46 16.70 10.02
C VAL A 197 10.98 15.27 9.90
N LEU A 198 12.18 15.00 10.43
CA LEU A 198 12.74 13.64 10.43
C LEU A 198 11.90 12.68 11.30
N PRO A 199 11.71 11.43 10.85
CA PRO A 199 11.05 10.40 11.66
C PRO A 199 11.92 10.01 12.86
N ARG A 200 11.28 9.51 13.92
CA ARG A 200 11.94 9.27 15.23
C ARG A 200 12.32 7.80 15.47
N TYR A 201 11.48 6.88 15.04
CA TYR A 201 11.55 5.46 15.33
C TYR A 201 11.79 4.64 14.06
N ILE A 202 11.20 5.03 12.93
CA ILE A 202 11.39 4.40 11.62
C ILE A 202 12.14 5.37 10.72
N SER A 203 13.45 5.24 10.61
CA SER A 203 14.28 6.19 9.86
C SER A 203 13.97 6.19 8.36
N TYR A 204 14.34 7.29 7.69
CA TYR A 204 14.20 7.43 6.24
C TYR A 204 15.04 6.39 5.48
N GLU A 205 16.25 6.10 5.96
CA GLU A 205 17.13 5.08 5.40
C GLU A 205 16.51 3.68 5.54
N ARG A 206 15.88 3.39 6.70
CA ARG A 206 15.20 2.11 6.89
C ARG A 206 13.98 1.99 5.96
N MET A 207 13.21 3.08 5.82
CA MET A 207 12.04 3.10 4.94
C MET A 207 12.43 2.90 3.48
N THR A 208 13.46 3.58 3.00
CA THR A 208 13.98 3.42 1.63
C THR A 208 14.57 2.03 1.37
N SER A 209 15.19 1.38 2.37
CA SER A 209 15.56 -0.04 2.30
C SER A 209 14.32 -0.93 2.15
N TYR A 210 13.30 -0.69 2.97
CA TYR A 210 12.05 -1.45 2.93
C TYR A 210 11.34 -1.32 1.58
N ILE A 211 11.31 -0.13 0.97
CA ILE A 211 10.73 0.08 -0.36
C ILE A 211 11.35 -0.88 -1.38
N LYS A 212 12.68 -1.00 -1.40
CA LYS A 212 13.41 -1.91 -2.31
C LYS A 212 13.12 -3.38 -2.00
N GLU A 213 13.10 -3.73 -0.71
CA GLU A 213 12.76 -5.08 -0.25
C GLU A 213 11.33 -5.48 -0.65
N ALA A 214 10.37 -4.59 -0.45
CA ALA A 214 8.96 -4.80 -0.77
C ALA A 214 8.75 -4.92 -2.28
N ALA A 215 9.32 -4.02 -3.09
CA ALA A 215 9.24 -4.10 -4.54
C ALA A 215 9.82 -5.43 -5.07
N SER A 216 11.00 -5.82 -4.61
CA SER A 216 11.64 -7.08 -4.99
C SER A 216 10.81 -8.30 -4.56
N TYR A 217 10.23 -8.25 -3.36
CA TYR A 217 9.37 -9.30 -2.83
C TYR A 217 8.12 -9.49 -3.69
N VAL A 218 7.41 -8.40 -4.01
CA VAL A 218 6.19 -8.43 -4.84
C VAL A 218 6.48 -8.95 -6.24
N VAL A 219 7.52 -8.44 -6.91
CA VAL A 219 7.93 -8.91 -8.24
C VAL A 219 8.23 -10.40 -8.21
N LYS A 220 9.07 -10.85 -7.27
CA LYS A 220 9.43 -12.27 -7.14
C LYS A 220 8.21 -13.16 -6.90
N LEU A 221 7.22 -12.70 -6.13
CA LEU A 221 6.03 -13.50 -5.81
C LEU A 221 5.11 -13.63 -7.03
N LEU A 222 4.82 -12.52 -7.70
CA LEU A 222 3.86 -12.45 -8.79
C LEU A 222 4.43 -12.86 -10.16
N SER A 223 5.76 -13.01 -10.31
CA SER A 223 6.43 -13.56 -11.50
C SER A 223 6.56 -15.09 -11.51
N GLN A 224 6.19 -15.79 -10.43
CA GLN A 224 6.38 -17.24 -10.35
C GLN A 224 5.46 -17.97 -11.31
N LYS A 225 6.06 -18.55 -12.37
CA LYS A 225 5.34 -19.39 -13.34
C LYS A 225 4.64 -20.55 -12.64
N ASP A 226 3.44 -20.87 -13.12
CA ASP A 226 2.57 -21.94 -12.60
C ASP A 226 2.08 -21.73 -11.16
N SER A 227 2.33 -20.55 -10.57
CA SER A 227 1.80 -20.15 -9.28
C SER A 227 0.36 -19.66 -9.42
N LYS A 228 -0.47 -19.95 -8.42
CA LYS A 228 -1.83 -19.38 -8.33
C LYS A 228 -1.84 -17.86 -8.19
N VAL A 229 -0.70 -17.27 -7.81
CA VAL A 229 -0.53 -15.81 -7.67
C VAL A 229 0.22 -15.18 -8.86
N GLN A 230 0.44 -15.88 -9.97
CA GLN A 230 1.07 -15.25 -11.14
C GLN A 230 0.16 -14.15 -11.72
N MET A 231 0.70 -12.94 -11.86
CA MET A 231 -0.04 -11.77 -12.36
C MET A 231 0.75 -10.90 -13.36
N TRP A 232 2.06 -11.17 -13.51
CA TRP A 232 2.91 -10.58 -14.54
C TRP A 232 2.95 -11.46 -15.79
#